data_AF-A0A7R9HE42-F1
#
_entry.id   AF-A0A7R9HE42-F1
#
_cell.length_a   1.000
_cell.length_b   1.000
_cell.length_c   1.000
_cell.angle_alpha   90.00
_cell.angle_beta   90.00
_cell.angle_gamma   90.00
#
_symmetry.space_group_name_H-M   'P 1'
#
loop_
_entity.id
_entity.type
_entity.pdbx_description
1 polymer ?
#
loop_
_entity_poly.entity_id
_entity_poly.type
_entity_poly.pdbx_seq_one_letter_code
_entity_poly.pdbx_strand_id
1 'polypeptide(L)'
;EHGISEEATRRCFDIFTLSSDSVNTRLKELSSIPAFNALQTHPRVLRLVHYQQKARARLDYLQDIRVKCASLHILCSSQKKFQKYAKEGADRTRGRDITGYLSLTLGIPEIEIRQGLHRHPYWCHIPLHSVQDTLHYLLELGYTRDQVWSNVHLLVYPRYLIRL
;
A
#
# COMPACT_ATOMS: atom_id res chain seq x y z
N GLU A 1 18.83 -4.19 6.16
CA GLU A 1 18.34 -5.58 6.05
C GLU A 1 16.84 -5.75 5.81
N HIS A 2 15.92 -4.84 6.21
CA HIS A 2 14.50 -4.96 5.79
C HIS A 2 13.81 -3.63 5.39
N GLY A 3 14.54 -2.52 5.26
CA GLY A 3 13.98 -1.24 4.79
C GLY A 3 12.94 -0.58 5.71
N ILE A 4 12.87 -0.99 6.98
CA ILE A 4 11.91 -0.46 7.96
C ILE A 4 12.42 0.87 8.51
N SER A 5 11.60 1.93 8.39
CA SER A 5 11.96 3.26 8.91
C SER A 5 11.88 3.31 10.44
N GLU A 6 12.69 4.18 11.07
CA GLU A 6 12.59 4.43 12.52
C GLU A 6 11.17 4.88 12.93
N GLU A 7 10.49 5.61 12.05
CA GLU A 7 9.12 6.04 12.27
C GLU A 7 8.17 4.84 12.41
N ALA A 8 8.36 3.79 11.60
CA ALA A 8 7.57 2.57 11.73
C ALA A 8 7.78 1.90 13.10
N THR A 9 9.03 1.87 13.57
CA THR A 9 9.40 1.32 14.89
C THR A 9 8.73 2.09 16.03
N ARG A 10 8.79 3.43 16.01
CA ARG A 10 8.16 4.29 17.03
C ARG A 10 6.63 4.16 17.06
N ARG A 11 6.00 3.76 15.95
CA ARG A 11 4.55 3.59 15.85
C ARG A 11 4.05 2.22 16.31
N CYS A 12 4.94 1.26 16.60
CA CYS A 12 4.56 -0.11 16.97
C CYS A 12 5.52 -0.72 18.00
N PHE A 13 5.48 -0.23 19.24
CA PHE A 13 6.28 -0.79 20.34
C PHE A 13 5.97 -2.26 20.64
N ASP A 14 4.74 -2.71 20.39
CA ASP A 14 4.32 -4.11 20.54
C ASP A 14 5.19 -5.08 19.72
N ILE A 15 5.95 -4.59 18.72
CA ILE A 15 6.88 -5.46 17.98
C ILE A 15 7.98 -6.04 18.88
N PHE A 16 8.37 -5.32 19.93
CA PHE A 16 9.41 -5.74 20.87
C PHE A 16 8.94 -6.84 21.83
N THR A 17 7.64 -7.17 21.84
CA THR A 17 7.12 -8.31 22.61
C THR A 17 7.25 -9.64 21.86
N LEU A 18 7.71 -9.62 20.61
CA LEU A 18 7.95 -10.81 19.79
C LEU A 18 9.45 -11.16 19.78
N SER A 19 9.77 -12.45 19.61
CA SER A 19 11.16 -12.86 19.40
C SER A 19 11.72 -12.35 18.06
N SER A 20 13.02 -12.09 18.00
CA SER A 20 13.72 -11.66 16.78
C SER A 20 13.49 -12.63 15.62
N ASP A 21 13.53 -13.93 15.91
CA ASP A 21 13.32 -14.99 14.91
C ASP A 21 11.89 -14.97 14.35
N SER A 22 10.91 -14.72 15.23
CA SER A 22 9.52 -14.55 14.80
C SER A 22 9.40 -13.34 13.89
N VAL A 23 9.91 -12.18 14.28
CA VAL A 23 9.82 -10.95 13.47
C VAL A 23 10.46 -11.15 12.09
N ASN A 24 11.64 -11.78 12.03
CA ASN A 24 12.35 -12.02 10.77
C ASN A 24 11.58 -12.98 9.85
N THR A 25 11.08 -14.10 10.39
CA THR A 25 10.26 -15.07 9.64
C THR A 25 9.01 -14.41 9.07
N ARG A 26 8.32 -13.63 9.91
CA ARG A 26 7.10 -12.91 9.54
C ARG A 26 7.34 -11.85 8.47
N LEU A 27 8.46 -11.12 8.52
CA LEU A 27 8.87 -10.16 7.49
C LEU A 27 9.15 -10.83 6.14
N LYS A 28 9.86 -11.96 6.15
CA LYS A 28 10.12 -12.75 4.94
C LYS A 28 8.81 -13.24 4.31
N GLU A 29 7.91 -13.80 5.11
CA GLU A 29 6.59 -14.22 4.61
C GLU A 29 5.79 -13.05 4.01
N LEU A 30 5.82 -11.88 4.64
CA LEU A 30 5.14 -10.70 4.10
C LEU A 30 5.72 -10.22 2.77
N SER A 31 7.04 -10.33 2.59
CA SER A 31 7.67 -10.01 1.31
C SER A 31 7.33 -10.99 0.17
N SER A 32 6.85 -12.20 0.50
CA SER A 32 6.42 -13.17 -0.51
C SER A 32 5.08 -12.83 -1.15
N ILE A 33 4.27 -11.98 -0.50
CA ILE A 33 2.92 -11.63 -0.96
C ILE A 33 2.99 -10.30 -1.72
N PRO A 34 2.70 -10.27 -3.04
CA PRO A 34 2.83 -9.06 -3.86
C PRO A 34 2.02 -7.87 -3.33
N ALA A 35 0.84 -8.13 -2.76
CA ALA A 35 -0.02 -7.11 -2.16
C ALA A 35 0.63 -6.39 -0.96
N PHE A 36 1.56 -7.04 -0.26
CA PHE A 36 2.26 -6.48 0.89
C PHE A 36 3.61 -5.84 0.53
N ASN A 37 4.19 -6.15 -0.63
CA ASN A 37 5.42 -5.51 -1.09
C ASN A 37 5.27 -3.99 -1.24
N ALA A 38 4.14 -3.55 -1.79
CA ALA A 38 3.80 -2.13 -1.90
C ALA A 38 3.67 -1.42 -0.55
N LEU A 39 3.41 -2.18 0.52
CA LEU A 39 3.14 -1.67 1.86
C LEU A 39 4.37 -1.74 2.78
N GLN A 40 5.50 -2.29 2.33
CA GLN A 40 6.72 -2.40 3.13
C GLN A 40 7.26 -1.03 3.55
N THR A 41 7.12 -0.02 2.69
CA THR A 41 7.55 1.36 2.95
C THR A 41 6.59 2.12 3.87
N HIS A 42 5.40 1.55 4.17
CA HIS A 42 4.41 2.25 4.96
C HIS A 42 4.80 2.28 6.45
N PRO A 43 4.66 3.42 7.18
CA PRO A 43 4.96 3.55 8.61
C PRO A 43 4.17 2.64 9.58
N ARG A 44 3.31 1.75 9.06
CA ARG A 44 2.49 0.82 9.84
C ARG A 44 2.75 -0.64 9.44
N VAL A 45 3.78 -0.90 8.64
CA VAL A 45 4.19 -2.25 8.24
C VAL A 45 4.43 -3.16 9.46
N LEU A 46 5.02 -2.64 10.54
CA LEU A 46 5.29 -3.41 11.76
C LEU A 46 4.02 -3.88 12.47
N ARG A 47 2.92 -3.11 12.37
CA ARG A 47 1.62 -3.57 12.87
C ARG A 47 1.12 -4.79 12.09
N LEU A 48 1.42 -4.84 10.80
CA LEU A 48 1.05 -5.97 9.96
C LEU A 48 1.85 -7.23 10.32
N VAL A 49 3.15 -7.06 10.64
CA VAL A 49 4.01 -8.13 11.19
C VAL A 49 3.46 -8.64 12.54
N HIS A 50 3.06 -7.73 13.42
CA HIS A 50 2.50 -8.09 14.73
C HIS A 50 1.18 -8.88 14.59
N TYR A 51 0.28 -8.43 13.71
CA TYR A 51 -1.04 -9.04 13.49
C TYR A 51 -1.10 -9.98 12.27
N GLN A 52 0.00 -10.59 11.85
CA GLN A 52 0.11 -11.26 10.54
C GLN A 52 -0.96 -12.31 10.26
N GLN A 53 -1.18 -13.27 11.16
CA GLN A 53 -2.17 -14.34 10.93
C GLN A 53 -3.57 -13.76 10.68
N LYS A 54 -3.93 -12.73 11.45
CA LYS A 54 -5.19 -12.02 11.30
C LYS A 54 -5.25 -11.19 10.02
N ALA A 55 -4.16 -10.53 9.63
CA ALA A 55 -4.08 -9.78 8.38
C ALA A 55 -4.21 -10.70 7.16
N ARG A 56 -3.58 -11.88 7.20
CA ARG A 56 -3.64 -12.91 6.16
C ARG A 56 -5.05 -13.47 5.97
N ALA A 57 -5.67 -13.98 7.04
CA ALA A 57 -7.04 -14.51 6.96
C ALA A 57 -8.06 -13.48 6.43
N ARG A 58 -7.84 -12.20 6.74
CA ARG A 58 -8.66 -11.10 6.22
C ARG A 58 -8.39 -10.78 4.76
N LEU A 59 -7.14 -10.85 4.33
CA LEU A 59 -6.77 -10.68 2.93
C LEU A 59 -7.41 -11.79 2.10
N ASP A 60 -7.30 -13.04 2.55
CA ASP A 60 -7.89 -14.22 1.88
C ASP A 60 -9.41 -14.05 1.75
N TYR A 61 -10.09 -13.67 2.84
CA TYR A 61 -11.52 -13.38 2.81
C TYR A 61 -11.88 -12.26 1.82
N LEU A 62 -11.10 -11.17 1.77
CA LEU A 62 -11.35 -10.06 0.84
C LEU A 62 -11.12 -10.46 -0.62
N GLN A 63 -10.19 -11.38 -0.88
CA GLN A 63 -9.95 -11.96 -2.20
C GLN A 63 -11.13 -12.84 -2.63
N ASP A 64 -11.67 -13.66 -1.73
CA ASP A 64 -12.84 -14.51 -2.00
C ASP A 64 -14.06 -13.68 -2.43
N ILE A 65 -14.28 -12.53 -1.79
CA ILE A 65 -15.35 -11.59 -2.16
C ILE A 65 -14.95 -10.59 -3.26
N ARG A 66 -13.82 -10.83 -3.95
CA ARG A 66 -13.30 -10.04 -5.09
C ARG A 66 -13.13 -8.54 -4.82
N VAL A 67 -12.84 -8.15 -3.58
CA VAL A 67 -12.50 -6.76 -3.25
C VAL A 67 -11.10 -6.45 -3.78
N LYS A 68 -10.99 -5.44 -4.66
CA LYS A 68 -9.75 -5.13 -5.39
C LYS A 68 -8.69 -4.41 -4.55
N CYS A 69 -9.08 -3.50 -3.64
CA CYS A 69 -8.10 -2.78 -2.82
C CYS A 69 -8.36 -2.96 -1.32
N ALA A 70 -7.53 -3.77 -0.66
CA ALA A 70 -7.50 -3.85 0.79
C ALA A 70 -6.47 -2.86 1.34
N SER A 71 -6.92 -1.85 2.10
CA SER A 71 -5.96 -0.97 2.80
C SER A 71 -5.36 -1.66 4.03
N LEU A 72 -4.10 -1.33 4.33
CA LEU A 72 -3.40 -1.82 5.52
C LEU A 72 -4.17 -1.47 6.81
N HIS A 73 -4.87 -0.34 6.82
CA HIS A 73 -5.73 0.05 7.94
C HIS A 73 -6.85 -0.96 8.22
N ILE A 74 -7.51 -1.48 7.17
CA ILE A 74 -8.63 -2.43 7.31
C ILE A 74 -8.12 -3.80 7.74
N LEU A 75 -7.01 -4.26 7.16
CA LEU A 75 -6.39 -5.54 7.51
C LEU A 75 -6.03 -5.60 9.00
N CYS A 76 -5.47 -4.51 9.54
CA CYS A 76 -5.10 -4.41 10.96
C CYS A 76 -6.22 -3.91 11.90
N SER A 77 -7.43 -3.65 11.39
CA SER A 77 -8.52 -3.03 12.17
C SER A 77 -9.18 -3.95 13.22
N SER A 78 -10.10 -3.42 14.01
CA SER A 78 -10.97 -4.25 14.88
C SER A 78 -11.93 -5.10 14.06
N GLN A 79 -12.48 -6.17 14.65
CA GLN A 79 -13.40 -7.07 13.93
C GLN A 79 -14.66 -6.35 13.44
N LYS A 80 -15.23 -5.46 14.27
CA LYS A 80 -16.39 -4.64 13.90
C LYS A 80 -16.11 -3.77 12.66
N LYS A 81 -14.94 -3.13 12.59
CA LYS A 81 -14.55 -2.28 11.44
C LYS A 81 -14.33 -3.11 10.17
N PHE A 82 -13.68 -4.26 10.30
CA PHE A 82 -13.46 -5.17 9.18
C PHE A 82 -14.78 -5.71 8.60
N GLN A 83 -15.68 -6.22 9.46
CA GLN A 83 -16.97 -6.73 9.01
C GLN A 83 -17.83 -5.64 8.36
N LYS A 84 -17.80 -4.42 8.91
CA LYS A 84 -18.49 -3.28 8.29
C LYS A 84 -17.95 -3.00 6.88
N TYR A 85 -16.62 -2.99 6.71
CA TYR A 85 -15.99 -2.82 5.40
C TYR A 85 -16.35 -3.94 4.42
N ALA A 86 -16.25 -5.20 4.87
CA ALA A 86 -16.59 -6.38 4.06
C ALA A 86 -18.06 -6.39 3.60
N LYS A 87 -19.00 -6.00 4.49
CA LYS A 87 -20.43 -5.96 4.18
C LYS A 87 -20.82 -4.80 3.27
N GLU A 88 -20.17 -3.64 3.44
CA GLU A 88 -20.49 -2.45 2.66
C GLU A 88 -19.91 -2.49 1.24
N GLY A 89 -18.99 -3.42 0.94
CA GLY A 89 -18.40 -3.63 -0.40
C GLY A 89 -17.64 -2.42 -0.97
N ALA A 90 -17.57 -1.33 -0.22
CA ALA A 90 -17.06 -0.07 -0.68
C ALA A 90 -15.54 -0.05 -0.50
N ASP A 91 -14.84 0.02 -1.62
CA ASP A 91 -13.41 0.25 -1.67
C ASP A 91 -13.08 1.68 -1.18
N ARG A 92 -13.00 1.83 0.14
CA ARG A 92 -12.85 3.10 0.85
C ARG A 92 -11.41 3.38 1.28
N THR A 93 -10.40 2.88 0.58
CA THR A 93 -9.02 3.30 0.86
C THR A 93 -8.87 4.83 0.76
N ARG A 94 -9.82 5.52 0.08
CA ARG A 94 -9.83 6.97 -0.19
C ARG A 94 -8.51 7.41 -0.83
N GLY A 95 -7.83 6.45 -1.48
CA GLY A 95 -6.50 6.59 -2.04
C GLY A 95 -5.41 6.95 -1.02
N ARG A 96 -5.61 6.78 0.30
CA ARG A 96 -4.60 7.14 1.31
C ARG A 96 -3.31 6.35 1.14
N ASP A 97 -3.42 5.06 0.84
CA ASP A 97 -2.24 4.22 0.63
C ASP A 97 -1.49 4.64 -0.65
N ILE A 98 -2.22 5.07 -1.69
CA ILE A 98 -1.66 5.64 -2.94
C ILE A 98 -0.96 6.97 -2.67
N THR A 99 -1.62 7.91 -1.97
CA THR A 99 -1.04 9.22 -1.67
C THR A 99 0.20 9.09 -0.79
N GLY A 100 0.15 8.23 0.22
CA GLY A 100 1.28 7.97 1.11
C GLY A 100 2.47 7.34 0.37
N TYR A 101 2.21 6.32 -0.47
CA TYR A 101 3.25 5.70 -1.30
C TYR A 101 3.92 6.70 -2.24
N LEU A 102 3.13 7.42 -3.05
CA LEU A 102 3.67 8.39 -4.01
C LEU A 102 4.37 9.57 -3.34
N SER A 103 3.87 10.02 -2.18
CA SER A 103 4.51 11.08 -1.41
C SER A 103 5.90 10.67 -0.96
N LEU A 104 6.05 9.45 -0.45
CA LEU A 104 7.35 8.88 -0.06
C LEU A 104 8.28 8.68 -1.27
N THR A 105 7.77 8.20 -2.39
CA THR A 105 8.60 7.84 -3.56
C THR A 105 9.02 9.06 -4.40
N LEU A 106 8.14 10.06 -4.55
CA LEU A 106 8.39 11.26 -5.35
C LEU A 106 8.92 12.43 -4.51
N GLY A 107 8.82 12.36 -3.17
CA GLY A 107 9.21 13.47 -2.29
C GLY A 107 8.22 14.65 -2.30
N ILE A 108 6.99 14.42 -2.76
CA ILE A 108 5.95 15.44 -2.91
C ILE A 108 4.94 15.33 -1.74
N PRO A 109 4.43 16.42 -1.16
CA PRO A 109 3.43 16.35 -0.10
C PRO A 109 2.16 15.59 -0.49
N GLU A 110 1.59 14.80 0.42
CA GLU A 110 0.35 14.01 0.16
C GLU A 110 -0.82 14.86 -0.36
N ILE A 111 -0.92 16.12 0.07
CA ILE A 111 -1.96 17.07 -0.37
C ILE A 111 -1.81 17.38 -1.87
N GLU A 112 -0.58 17.62 -2.32
CA GLU A 112 -0.29 17.90 -3.72
C GLU A 112 -0.51 16.66 -4.58
N ILE A 113 -0.03 15.48 -4.14
CA ILE A 113 -0.31 14.20 -4.81
C ILE A 113 -1.82 14.02 -5.02
N ARG A 114 -2.62 14.24 -3.97
CA ARG A 114 -4.08 14.13 -4.05
C ARG A 114 -4.65 15.09 -5.09
N GLN A 115 -4.21 16.34 -5.12
CA GLN A 115 -4.66 17.33 -6.12
C GLN A 115 -4.29 16.92 -7.54
N GLY A 116 -3.08 16.38 -7.76
CA GLY A 116 -2.66 15.88 -9.07
C GLY A 116 -3.49 14.68 -9.56
N LEU A 117 -3.82 13.76 -8.66
CA LEU A 117 -4.62 12.57 -8.97
C LEU A 117 -6.12 12.86 -9.15
N HIS A 118 -6.63 13.96 -8.59
CA HIS A 118 -8.05 14.35 -8.71
C HIS A 118 -8.52 14.53 -10.16
N ARG A 119 -7.60 14.70 -11.12
CA ARG A 119 -7.89 14.73 -12.55
C ARG A 119 -8.48 13.42 -13.07
N HIS A 120 -8.29 12.29 -12.38
CA HIS A 120 -8.84 11.00 -12.75
C HIS A 120 -9.96 10.57 -11.79
N PRO A 121 -11.23 10.45 -12.22
CA PRO A 121 -12.39 10.29 -11.32
C PRO A 121 -12.34 9.04 -10.43
N TYR A 122 -11.64 7.99 -10.85
CA TYR A 122 -11.55 6.71 -10.13
C TYR A 122 -10.18 6.44 -9.51
N TRP A 123 -9.33 7.45 -9.35
CA TRP A 123 -7.94 7.27 -8.88
C TRP A 123 -7.84 6.54 -7.53
N CYS A 124 -8.84 6.70 -6.66
CA CYS A 124 -8.87 6.10 -5.32
C CYS A 124 -9.36 4.64 -5.29
N HIS A 125 -9.83 4.10 -6.43
CA HIS A 125 -10.30 2.73 -6.58
C HIS A 125 -9.27 1.81 -7.24
N ILE A 126 -8.06 2.32 -7.45
CA ILE A 126 -7.01 1.61 -8.17
C ILE A 126 -6.13 0.89 -7.16
N PRO A 127 -5.81 -0.40 -7.38
CA PRO A 127 -4.94 -1.13 -6.50
C PRO A 127 -3.55 -0.48 -6.44
N LEU A 128 -3.01 -0.31 -5.24
CA LEU A 128 -1.69 0.29 -5.03
C LEU A 128 -0.59 -0.42 -5.83
N HIS A 129 -0.65 -1.75 -5.95
CA HIS A 129 0.35 -2.50 -6.72
C HIS A 129 0.38 -2.10 -8.21
N SER A 130 -0.76 -1.72 -8.80
CA SER A 130 -0.83 -1.27 -10.19
C SER A 130 -0.16 0.10 -10.36
N VAL A 131 -0.30 0.97 -9.35
CA VAL A 131 0.35 2.29 -9.31
C VAL A 131 1.86 2.12 -9.18
N GLN A 132 2.30 1.21 -8.30
CA GLN A 132 3.71 0.89 -8.11
C GLN A 132 4.35 0.31 -9.38
N ASP A 133 3.69 -0.67 -10.02
CA ASP A 133 4.16 -1.29 -11.27
C ASP A 133 4.37 -0.24 -12.38
N THR A 134 3.41 0.67 -12.52
CA THR A 134 3.47 1.77 -13.48
C THR A 134 4.58 2.76 -13.18
N LEU A 135 4.74 3.15 -11.91
CA LEU A 135 5.81 4.06 -11.50
C LEU A 135 7.19 3.46 -11.75
N HIS A 136 7.40 2.20 -11.36
CA HIS A 136 8.66 1.50 -11.60
C HIS A 136 8.97 1.40 -13.09
N TYR A 137 7.99 1.03 -13.91
CA TYR A 137 8.15 0.97 -15.37
C TYR A 137 8.62 2.30 -15.97
N LEU A 138 8.03 3.43 -15.56
CA LEU A 138 8.45 4.75 -16.05
C LEU A 138 9.87 5.11 -15.59
N LEU A 139 10.24 4.79 -14.35
CA LEU A 139 11.59 5.06 -13.85
C LEU A 139 12.64 4.18 -14.55
N GLU A 140 12.31 2.92 -14.85
CA GLU A 140 13.18 2.00 -15.61
C GLU A 140 13.40 2.47 -17.06
N LEU A 141 12.42 3.13 -17.67
CA LEU A 141 12.57 3.78 -18.96
C LEU A 141 13.44 5.05 -18.92
N GLY A 142 13.88 5.49 -17.74
CA GLY A 142 14.75 6.65 -17.55
C GLY A 142 14.00 7.98 -17.37
N TYR A 143 12.68 7.97 -17.19
CA TYR A 143 11.96 9.20 -16.85
C TYR A 143 12.35 9.69 -15.45
N THR A 144 12.56 10.99 -15.31
CA THR A 144 12.87 11.60 -14.02
C THR A 144 11.63 11.70 -13.14
N ARG A 145 11.83 11.81 -11.81
CA ARG A 145 10.72 12.01 -10.86
C ARG A 145 9.88 13.25 -11.19
N ASP A 146 10.51 14.32 -11.68
CA ASP A 146 9.83 15.56 -12.07
C ASP A 146 8.96 15.37 -13.33
N GLN A 147 9.45 14.60 -14.30
CA GLN A 147 8.68 14.24 -15.50
C GLN A 147 7.47 13.36 -15.16
N VAL A 148 7.66 12.40 -14.25
CA VAL A 148 6.58 11.56 -13.73
C VAL A 148 5.57 12.39 -12.95
N TRP A 149 6.02 13.32 -12.10
CA TRP A 149 5.15 14.20 -11.33
C TRP A 149 4.30 15.10 -12.24
N SER A 150 4.92 15.68 -13.27
CA SER A 150 4.23 16.49 -14.28
C SER A 150 3.08 15.72 -14.96
N ASN A 151 3.17 14.39 -14.98
CA ASN A 151 2.21 13.47 -15.59
C ASN A 151 1.68 12.42 -14.59
N VAL A 152 1.50 12.79 -13.31
CA VAL A 152 1.18 11.83 -12.22
C VAL A 152 -0.10 11.00 -12.45
N HIS A 153 -1.02 11.51 -13.26
CA HIS A 153 -2.24 10.80 -13.66
C HIS A 153 -1.97 9.58 -14.55
N LEU A 154 -0.78 9.42 -15.14
CA LEU A 154 -0.41 8.18 -15.84
C LEU A 154 -0.28 7.00 -14.88
N LEU A 155 0.11 7.27 -13.62
CA LEU A 155 0.33 6.22 -12.61
C LEU A 155 -0.95 5.48 -12.21
N VAL A 156 -2.12 6.04 -12.53
CA VAL A 156 -3.42 5.42 -12.28
C VAL A 156 -3.91 4.60 -13.47
N TYR A 157 -3.19 4.55 -14.58
CA TYR A 157 -3.52 3.63 -15.66
C TYR A 157 -2.77 2.31 -15.49
N PRO A 158 -3.40 1.16 -15.79
CA PRO A 158 -2.69 -0.11 -15.85
C PRO A 158 -1.52 -0.05 -16.83
N ARG A 159 -0.36 -0.60 -16.44
CA ARG A 159 0.86 -0.61 -17.26
C ARG A 159 0.63 -1.05 -18.71
N TYR A 160 -0.21 -2.05 -18.95
CA TYR A 160 -0.48 -2.57 -20.31
C TYR A 160 -1.17 -1.57 -21.25
N LEU A 161 -1.77 -0.50 -20.73
CA LEU A 161 -2.35 0.59 -21.54
C LEU A 161 -1.32 1.68 -21.88
N ILE A 162 -0.20 1.73 -21.17
CA ILE A 162 0.83 2.75 -21.35
C ILE A 162 1.79 2.24 -22.41
N ARG A 163 1.65 2.77 -23.63
CA ARG A 163 2.55 2.52 -24.76
C ARG A 163 3.35 3.80 -24.98
N LEU A 164 4.63 3.74 -24.64
CA LEU A 164 5.61 4.82 -24.78
C LEU A 164 6.70 4.38 -25.75
#